data_AF-A0A497JIT1-F1
#
_entry.id   AF-A0A497JIT1-F1
#
_cell.length_a   1.000
_cell.length_b   1.000
_cell.length_c   1.000
_cell.angle_alpha   90.00
_cell.angle_beta   90.00
_cell.angle_gamma   90.00
#
_symmetry.space_group_name_H-M   'P 1'
#
loop_
_entity.id
_entity.type
_entity.pdbx_description
1 polymer ?
#
loop_
_entity_poly.entity_id
_entity_poly.type
_entity_poly.pdbx_seq_one_letter_code
_entity_poly.pdbx_strand_id
1 'polypeptide(L)'
;MFRGLSDRQILLYCAIFSYFALVLLIYSLYYSQNIPYVELHFISDEYLGQKIYTLGRISRIRYSSNATFFILSNGAAELNCVIFGRP
;
A
#
# COMPACT_ATOMS: atom_id res chain seq x y z
N MET A 1 -18.29 24.13 -20.08
CA MET A 1 -18.25 24.81 -21.39
C MET A 1 -17.03 25.74 -21.37
N PHE A 2 -15.92 25.34 -22.00
CA PHE A 2 -14.68 26.14 -22.01
C PHE A 2 -14.85 27.35 -22.94
N ARG A 3 -15.38 28.46 -22.41
CA ARG A 3 -15.54 29.69 -23.20
C ARG A 3 -14.19 30.40 -23.34
N GLY A 4 -13.68 30.50 -24.57
CA GLY A 4 -12.52 31.33 -24.93
C GLY A 4 -11.24 30.60 -25.34
N LEU A 5 -11.23 29.25 -25.35
CA LEU A 5 -10.08 28.47 -25.81
C LEU A 5 -10.32 27.94 -27.23
N SER A 6 -9.31 28.06 -28.09
CA SER A 6 -9.33 27.42 -29.41
C SER A 6 -9.26 25.90 -29.28
N ASP A 7 -9.81 25.16 -30.25
CA ASP A 7 -9.82 23.69 -30.25
C ASP A 7 -8.42 23.09 -30.06
N ARG A 8 -7.39 23.76 -30.60
CA ARG A 8 -5.98 23.38 -30.43
C ARG A 8 -5.51 23.46 -28.97
N GLN A 9 -5.94 24.48 -28.23
CA GLN A 9 -5.59 24.62 -26.81
C GLN A 9 -6.30 23.56 -25.97
N ILE A 10 -7.56 23.25 -26.28
CA ILE A 10 -8.32 22.18 -25.59
C ILE A 10 -7.64 20.82 -25.79
N LEU A 11 -7.25 20.49 -27.03
CA LEU A 11 -6.49 19.27 -27.33
C LEU A 11 -5.16 19.20 -26.58
N LEU A 12 -4.44 20.32 -26.49
CA LEU A 12 -3.18 20.40 -25.76
C LEU A 12 -3.38 20.16 -24.25
N TYR A 13 -4.39 20.77 -23.64
CA TYR A 13 -4.72 20.56 -22.23
C TYR A 13 -5.13 19.11 -21.96
N CYS A 14 -5.92 18.50 -22.83
CA CYS A 14 -6.29 17.08 -22.71
C CYS A 14 -5.05 16.17 -22.80
N ALA A 15 -4.12 16.47 -23.72
CA ALA A 15 -2.89 15.70 -23.87
C ALA A 15 -1.99 15.82 -22.62
N ILE A 16 -1.82 17.03 -22.09
CA ILE A 16 -1.05 17.28 -20.87
C ILE A 16 -1.69 16.56 -19.68
N PHE A 17 -2.99 16.70 -19.48
CA PHE A 17 -3.70 16.03 -18.38
C PHE A 17 -3.58 14.50 -18.48
N SER A 18 -3.78 13.94 -19.68
CA SER A 18 -3.65 12.49 -19.91
C SER A 18 -2.23 11.99 -19.65
N TYR A 19 -1.22 12.77 -20.03
CA TYR A 19 0.18 12.46 -19.73
C TYR A 19 0.46 12.45 -18.22
N PHE A 20 0.02 13.47 -17.49
CA PHE A 20 0.18 13.53 -16.03
C PHE A 20 -0.54 12.37 -15.32
N ALA A 21 -1.75 12.03 -15.76
CA ALA A 21 -2.49 10.88 -15.22
C ALA A 21 -1.77 9.55 -15.48
N LEU A 22 -1.20 9.37 -16.67
CA LEU A 22 -0.41 8.19 -17.02
C LEU A 22 0.85 8.08 -16.15
N VAL A 23 1.58 9.18 -15.94
CA VAL A 23 2.78 9.20 -15.10
C VAL A 23 2.44 8.84 -13.66
N LEU A 24 1.37 9.39 -13.10
CA LEU A 24 0.90 9.05 -11.75
C LEU A 24 0.49 7.59 -11.64
N LEU A 25 -0.19 7.04 -12.66
CA LEU A 25 -0.56 5.63 -12.71
C LEU A 25 0.68 4.74 -12.72
N ILE A 26 1.64 5.00 -13.60
CA ILE A 26 2.90 4.22 -13.69
C ILE A 26 3.68 4.32 -12.37
N TYR A 27 3.75 5.51 -11.78
CA TYR A 27 4.42 5.72 -10.48
C TYR A 27 3.74 4.89 -9.38
N SER A 28 2.40 4.92 -9.30
CA SER A 28 1.66 4.11 -8.32
C SER A 28 1.85 2.60 -8.52
N LEU A 29 1.91 2.14 -9.77
CA LEU A 29 2.15 0.73 -10.10
C LEU A 29 3.59 0.31 -9.74
N TYR A 30 4.58 1.15 -10.04
CA TYR A 30 5.99 0.88 -9.71
C TYR A 30 6.21 0.75 -8.20
N TYR A 31 5.63 1.66 -7.40
CA TYR A 31 5.70 1.58 -5.94
C TYR A 31 4.84 0.45 -5.36
N SER A 32 3.80 0.01 -6.06
CA SER A 32 3.00 -1.14 -5.64
C SER A 32 3.71 -2.49 -5.87
N GLN A 33 4.67 -2.57 -6.79
CA GLN A 33 5.34 -3.83 -7.15
C GLN A 33 6.60 -4.14 -6.33
N ASN A 34 7.09 -3.19 -5.54
CA ASN A 34 8.31 -3.34 -4.73
C ASN A 34 8.02 -3.38 -3.22
N ILE A 35 7.10 -4.22 -2.78
CA ILE A 35 6.92 -4.48 -1.34
C ILE A 35 8.01 -5.49 -0.93
N PRO A 36 9.00 -5.11 -0.12
CA PRO A 36 10.09 -6.00 0.24
C PRO A 36 9.58 -7.14 1.12
N TYR A 37 10.14 -8.33 0.91
CA TYR A 37 10.02 -9.42 1.87
C TYR A 37 11.03 -9.24 2.99
N VAL A 38 10.57 -9.28 4.23
CA VAL A 38 11.40 -9.10 5.43
C VAL A 38 11.08 -10.23 6.40
N GLU A 39 12.10 -10.96 6.85
CA GLU A 39 11.90 -12.00 7.86
C GLU A 39 11.57 -11.37 9.21
N LEU A 40 10.70 -12.03 9.97
CA LEU A 40 10.07 -11.46 11.17
C LEU A 40 11.08 -11.02 12.24
N HIS A 41 12.24 -11.66 12.34
CA HIS A 41 13.29 -11.31 13.31
C HIS A 41 14.19 -10.14 12.86
N PHE A 42 14.06 -9.69 11.62
CA PHE A 42 14.74 -8.48 11.10
C PHE A 42 13.83 -7.25 11.06
N ILE A 43 12.55 -7.39 11.42
CA ILE A 43 11.64 -6.24 11.47
C ILE A 43 12.05 -5.34 12.63
N SER A 44 12.53 -4.15 12.28
CA SER A 44 13.01 -3.10 13.18
C SER A 44 12.36 -1.75 12.84
N ASP A 45 12.78 -0.69 13.55
CA ASP A 45 12.30 0.68 13.33
C ASP A 45 12.55 1.22 11.91
N GLU A 46 13.49 0.62 11.17
CA GLU A 46 13.80 1.00 9.78
C GLU A 46 12.63 0.78 8.81
N TYR A 47 11.71 -0.14 9.16
CA TYR A 47 10.55 -0.49 8.34
C TYR A 47 9.26 0.25 8.76
N LEU A 48 9.34 1.16 9.73
CA LEU A 48 8.18 1.95 10.17
C LEU A 48 7.61 2.80 9.01
N GLY A 49 6.29 2.74 8.84
CA GLY A 49 5.58 3.46 7.77
C GLY A 49 5.70 2.82 6.38
N GLN A 50 6.42 1.72 6.24
CA GLN A 50 6.56 0.99 4.98
C GLN A 50 5.58 -0.19 4.89
N LYS A 51 5.18 -0.53 3.67
CA LYS A 51 4.49 -1.81 3.41
C LYS A 51 5.55 -2.88 3.25
N ILE A 52 5.39 -4.03 3.92
CA ILE A 52 6.30 -5.17 3.84
C ILE A 52 5.51 -6.48 3.71
N TYR A 53 6.15 -7.51 3.17
CA TYR A 53 5.68 -8.88 3.26
C TYR A 53 6.51 -9.65 4.28
N THR A 54 5.86 -10.44 5.12
CA THR A 54 6.54 -11.32 6.07
C THR A 54 5.76 -12.62 6.23
N LEU A 55 6.45 -13.69 6.61
CA LEU A 55 5.86 -14.99 6.86
C LEU A 55 6.07 -15.38 8.33
N GLY A 56 5.02 -15.92 8.93
CA GLY A 56 5.04 -16.43 10.30
C GLY A 56 3.83 -17.30 10.57
N ARG A 57 3.84 -18.01 11.70
CA ARG A 57 2.71 -18.77 12.21
C ARG A 57 1.86 -17.88 13.11
N ILE A 58 0.55 -18.00 13.00
CA ILE A 58 -0.37 -17.33 13.92
C ILE A 58 -0.31 -18.09 15.26
N SER A 59 0.21 -17.44 16.31
CA SER A 59 0.30 -18.04 17.64
C SER A 59 -0.92 -17.74 18.51
N ARG A 60 -1.56 -16.58 18.29
CA ARG A 60 -2.76 -16.15 19.02
C ARG A 60 -3.66 -15.31 18.12
N ILE A 61 -4.97 -15.42 18.31
CA ILE A 61 -5.98 -14.60 17.62
C ILE A 61 -7.03 -14.11 18.61
N ARG A 62 -7.51 -12.88 18.43
CA ARG A 62 -8.61 -12.25 19.18
C ARG A 62 -9.48 -11.46 18.23
N TYR A 63 -10.78 -11.73 18.27
CA TYR A 63 -11.78 -11.03 17.47
C TYR A 63 -12.41 -9.88 18.27
N SER A 64 -12.61 -8.76 17.58
CA SER A 64 -13.41 -7.61 17.98
C SER A 64 -14.42 -7.32 16.87
N SER A 65 -15.46 -6.53 17.17
CA SER A 65 -16.56 -6.26 16.23
C SER A 65 -16.12 -5.68 14.87
N ASN A 66 -15.01 -4.93 14.84
CA ASN A 66 -14.49 -4.26 13.64
C ASN A 66 -13.01 -4.58 13.35
N ALA A 67 -12.39 -5.49 14.11
CA ALA A 67 -10.98 -5.80 13.95
C ALA A 67 -10.63 -7.22 14.41
N THR A 68 -9.68 -7.84 13.73
CA THR A 68 -9.06 -9.10 14.15
C THR A 68 -7.62 -8.82 14.55
N PHE A 69 -7.28 -9.09 15.80
CA PHE A 69 -5.92 -8.99 16.32
C PHE A 69 -5.28 -10.37 16.32
N PHE A 70 -4.04 -10.48 15.87
CA PHE A 70 -3.32 -11.73 15.90
C PHE A 70 -1.82 -11.49 16.10
N ILE A 71 -1.14 -12.52 16.61
CA ILE A 71 0.31 -12.50 16.79
C ILE A 71 0.91 -13.44 15.73
N LEU A 72 1.81 -12.89 14.90
CA LEU A 72 2.66 -13.66 14.00
C LEU A 72 3.97 -14.01 14.73
N SER A 73 4.36 -15.28 14.71
CA SER A 73 5.61 -15.75 15.32
C SER A 73 6.37 -16.69 14.38
N ASN A 74 7.69 -16.64 14.42
CA ASN A 74 8.58 -17.60 13.75
C ASN A 74 9.46 -18.39 14.75
N GLY A 75 9.14 -18.34 16.05
CA GLY A 75 9.91 -18.98 17.13
C GLY A 75 11.09 -18.16 17.66
N ALA A 76 11.60 -17.19 16.89
CA ALA A 76 12.67 -16.27 17.33
C ALA A 76 12.14 -14.88 17.68
N ALA A 77 11.06 -14.45 17.02
CA ALA A 77 10.44 -13.15 17.21
C ALA A 77 8.90 -13.25 17.12
N GLU A 78 8.22 -12.21 17.63
CA GLU A 78 6.77 -12.08 17.59
C GLU A 78 6.37 -10.67 17.11
N LEU A 79 5.32 -10.60 16.30
CA LEU A 79 4.76 -9.36 15.75
C LEU A 79 3.26 -9.28 16.04
N ASN A 80 2.83 -8.19 16.67
CA ASN A 80 1.41 -7.90 16.87
C ASN A 80 0.81 -7.30 15.59
N CYS A 81 -0.23 -7.94 15.08
CA CYS A 81 -0.89 -7.56 13.84
C CYS A 81 -2.38 -7.32 14.05
N VAL A 82 -2.94 -6.43 13.22
CA VAL A 82 -4.37 -6.11 13.22
C VAL A 82 -4.88 -6.04 11.78
N ILE A 83 -6.01 -6.70 11.53
CA ILE A 83 -6.81 -6.53 10.31
C ILE A 83 -8.03 -5.72 10.71
N PHE A 84 -8.21 -4.55 10.08
CA PHE A 84 -9.41 -3.73 10.22
C PHE A 84 -10.43 -4.12 9.15
N GLY A 85 -11.67 -4.37 9.59
CA GLY A 85 -12.75 -4.86 8.71
C GLY A 85 -13.71 -5.77 9.46
N ARG A 86 -14.91 -5.97 8.91
CA ARG A 86 -15.78 -7.07 9.38
C ARG A 86 -15.21 -8.38 8.84
N PRO A 87 -15.14 -9.46 9.66
CA PRO A 87 -14.84 -10.79 9.15
C PRO A 87 -15.86 -11.24 8.09
#